data_AF-A0ABD0XU54-F1
#
_entry.id   AF-A0ABD0XU54-F1
#
_cell.length_a   1.000
_cell.length_b   1.000
_cell.length_c   1.000
_cell.angle_alpha   90.00
_cell.angle_beta   90.00
_cell.angle_gamma   90.00
#
_symmetry.space_group_name_H-M   'P 1'
#
loop_
_entity.id
_entity.type
_entity.pdbx_description
1 polymer ?
#
loop_
_entity_poly.entity_id
_entity_poly.type
_entity_poly.pdbx_seq_one_letter_code
_entity_poly.pdbx_strand_id
1 'polypeptide(L)'
;MSGGSHIPPTTSQKHRAFVSEPIGNRSVRDVPGIGPVQGRRLEEQGQPRADQMVGRFLTSGRNEEQFQRTLHRDTGANAKQQRDAHQAMKEWTDNNI
;
A
#
# COMPACT_ATOMS: atom_id res chain seq x y z
N MET A 1 -3.10 7.98 -38.46
CA MET A 1 -4.16 7.64 -37.49
C MET A 1 -3.48 7.32 -36.16
N SER A 2 -4.08 7.77 -35.07
CA SER A 2 -3.49 8.19 -33.80
C SER A 2 -2.50 7.23 -33.12
N GLY A 3 -1.34 7.77 -32.73
CA GLY A 3 -0.47 7.17 -31.73
C GLY A 3 -1.10 7.32 -30.35
N GLY A 4 -1.46 6.20 -29.72
CA GLY A 4 -1.88 6.17 -28.33
C GLY A 4 -0.65 6.41 -27.45
N SER A 5 -0.50 7.63 -26.93
CA SER A 5 0.44 7.91 -25.85
C SER A 5 0.01 7.09 -24.63
N HIS A 6 0.73 5.99 -24.37
CA HIS A 6 0.65 5.29 -23.10
C HIS A 6 1.29 6.22 -22.05
N ILE A 7 0.48 7.05 -21.40
CA ILE A 7 0.94 7.84 -20.26
C ILE A 7 1.15 6.83 -19.13
N PRO A 8 2.40 6.53 -18.71
CA PRO A 8 2.60 5.65 -17.57
C PRO A 8 1.91 6.28 -16.37
N PRO A 9 1.19 5.50 -15.54
CA PRO A 9 0.53 6.03 -14.36
C PRO A 9 1.55 6.80 -13.51
N THR A 10 1.26 8.07 -13.22
CA THR A 10 2.15 8.89 -12.40
C THR A 10 2.05 8.42 -10.95
N THR A 11 3.04 7.65 -10.50
CA THR A 11 3.16 7.28 -9.09
C THR A 11 3.51 8.51 -8.25
N SER A 12 2.92 8.62 -7.05
CA SER A 12 3.18 9.75 -6.15
C SER A 12 4.64 9.74 -5.66
N GLN A 13 5.17 10.89 -5.23
CA GLN A 13 6.50 10.95 -4.59
C GLN A 13 6.59 10.03 -3.36
N LYS A 14 5.51 9.97 -2.57
CA LYS A 14 5.37 9.06 -1.43
C LYS A 14 5.54 7.59 -1.85
N HIS A 15 4.96 7.21 -2.98
CA HIS A 15 5.12 5.85 -3.54
C HIS A 15 6.56 5.55 -3.89
N ARG A 16 7.21 6.44 -4.64
CA ARG A 16 8.61 6.27 -5.06
C ARG A 16 9.54 6.13 -3.86
N ALA A 17 9.40 6.99 -2.85
CA ALA A 17 10.17 6.93 -1.60
C ALA A 17 9.91 5.63 -0.81
N PHE A 18 8.66 5.16 -0.81
CA PHE A 18 8.30 3.93 -0.12
C PHE A 18 9.01 2.71 -0.75
N VAL A 19 8.93 2.56 -2.08
CA VAL A 19 9.45 1.39 -2.79
C VAL A 19 10.98 1.39 -2.98
N SER A 20 11.64 2.54 -2.86
CA SER A 20 13.09 2.68 -3.10
C SER A 20 13.98 2.27 -1.93
N GLU A 21 13.41 2.09 -0.74
CA GLU A 21 14.17 1.81 0.49
C GLU A 21 13.71 0.49 1.14
N PRO A 22 14.53 -0.16 1.99
CA PRO A 22 14.07 -1.27 2.83
C PRO A 22 12.91 -0.86 3.73
N ILE A 23 11.94 -1.75 3.99
CA ILE A 23 10.74 -1.40 4.79
C ILE A 23 11.10 -0.97 6.22
N GLY A 24 12.08 -1.65 6.83
CA GLY A 24 12.58 -1.37 8.17
C GLY A 24 11.47 -1.22 9.22
N ASN A 25 11.63 -0.24 10.10
CA ASN A 25 10.63 0.13 11.12
C ASN A 25 9.76 1.32 10.68
N ARG A 26 9.54 1.51 9.37
CA ARG A 26 8.74 2.63 8.86
C ARG A 26 7.31 2.58 9.40
N SER A 27 6.72 3.76 9.58
CA SER A 27 5.35 3.87 10.07
C SER A 27 4.39 3.33 9.02
N VAL A 28 3.28 2.73 9.46
CA VAL A 28 2.18 2.38 8.56
C VAL A 28 1.61 3.61 7.82
N ARG A 29 1.81 4.80 8.40
CA ARG A 29 1.43 6.09 7.78
C ARG A 29 2.30 6.45 6.58
N ASP A 30 3.48 5.85 6.42
CA ASP A 30 4.37 6.08 5.28
C ASP A 30 3.93 5.27 4.04
N VAL A 31 3.00 4.33 4.21
CA VAL A 31 2.44 3.53 3.12
C VAL A 31 1.60 4.42 2.19
N PRO A 32 1.82 4.39 0.87
CA PRO A 32 0.94 5.03 -0.11
C PRO A 32 -0.52 4.61 0.07
N GLY A 33 -1.46 5.53 -0.12
CA GLY A 33 -2.88 5.27 0.15
C GLY A 33 -3.30 5.32 1.63
N ILE A 34 -2.36 5.22 2.58
CA ILE A 34 -2.66 5.37 4.02
C ILE A 34 -2.58 6.85 4.42
N GLY A 35 -3.74 7.43 4.72
CA GLY A 35 -3.88 8.77 5.27
C GLY A 35 -3.99 8.77 6.80
N PRO A 36 -4.12 9.94 7.45
CA PRO A 36 -4.13 10.05 8.91
C PRO A 36 -5.22 9.23 9.61
N VAL A 37 -6.40 9.12 8.99
CA VAL A 37 -7.53 8.33 9.53
C VAL A 37 -7.24 6.84 9.43
N GLN A 38 -6.78 6.36 8.27
CA GLN A 38 -6.46 4.94 8.07
C GLN A 38 -5.28 4.52 8.95
N GLY A 39 -4.24 5.36 9.03
CA GLY A 39 -3.07 5.10 9.86
C GLY A 39 -3.42 4.97 11.34
N ARG A 40 -4.25 5.88 11.87
CA ARG A 40 -4.74 5.80 13.26
C ARG A 40 -5.47 4.48 13.52
N ARG A 41 -6.38 4.08 12.61
CA ARG A 41 -7.14 2.83 12.76
C ARG A 41 -6.24 1.59 12.73
N LEU A 42 -5.20 1.60 11.88
CA LEU A 42 -4.21 0.53 11.82
C LEU A 42 -3.38 0.47 13.11
N GLU A 43 -2.96 1.62 13.64
CA GLU A 43 -2.27 1.71 14.93
C GLU A 43 -3.15 1.17 16.09
N GLU A 44 -4.43 1.58 16.15
CA GLU A 44 -5.41 1.10 17.14
C GLU A 44 -5.66 -0.41 17.04
N GLN A 45 -5.47 -1.00 15.86
CA GLN A 45 -5.57 -2.44 15.60
C GLN A 45 -4.26 -3.21 15.86
N GLY A 46 -3.23 -2.55 16.37
CA GLY A 46 -1.94 -3.19 16.63
C GLY A 46 -1.07 -3.38 15.37
N GLN A 47 -1.36 -2.63 14.30
CA GLN A 47 -0.59 -2.60 13.06
C GLN A 47 0.12 -1.22 12.82
N PRO A 48 0.92 -0.68 13.76
CA PRO A 48 1.53 0.65 13.62
C PRO A 48 2.65 0.75 12.57
N ARG A 49 3.18 -0.36 12.07
CA ARG A 49 4.35 -0.37 11.18
C ARG A 49 4.07 -0.93 9.79
N ALA A 50 4.87 -0.51 8.82
CA ALA A 50 4.76 -0.95 7.43
C ALA A 50 5.12 -2.43 7.22
N ASP A 51 6.08 -2.97 7.99
CA ASP A 51 6.47 -4.40 7.96
C ASP A 51 5.30 -5.33 8.33
N GLN A 52 4.46 -4.92 9.28
CA GLN A 52 3.26 -5.65 9.66
C GLN A 52 2.22 -5.64 8.53
N MET A 53 2.12 -4.54 7.78
CA MET A 53 1.26 -4.45 6.60
C MET A 53 1.76 -5.33 5.45
N VAL A 54 3.08 -5.46 5.29
CA VAL A 54 3.69 -6.44 4.38
C VAL A 54 3.33 -7.86 4.79
N GLY A 55 3.46 -8.21 6.08
CA GLY A 55 3.07 -9.53 6.59
C GLY A 55 1.61 -9.87 6.28
N ARG A 56 0.71 -8.89 6.46
CA ARG A 56 -0.70 -9.02 6.07
C ARG A 56 -0.88 -9.24 4.56
N PHE A 57 -0.16 -8.50 3.73
CA PHE A 57 -0.21 -8.67 2.27
C PHE A 57 0.26 -10.07 1.84
N LEU A 58 1.37 -10.55 2.41
CA LEU A 58 1.90 -11.89 2.11
C LEU A 58 0.98 -13.01 2.59
N THR A 59 0.40 -12.89 3.79
CA THR A 59 -0.53 -13.90 4.33
C THR A 59 -1.87 -13.94 3.60
N SER A 60 -2.27 -12.87 2.91
CA SER A 60 -3.37 -12.90 1.93
C SER A 60 -3.00 -13.59 0.60
N GLY A 61 -1.82 -14.22 0.50
CA GLY A 61 -1.35 -14.84 -0.73
C GLY A 61 -1.13 -13.83 -1.86
N ARG A 62 -0.85 -12.56 -1.52
CA ARG A 62 -0.78 -11.43 -2.45
C ARG A 62 -2.08 -11.24 -3.27
N ASN A 63 -3.23 -11.70 -2.74
CA ASN A 63 -4.52 -11.53 -3.40
C ASN A 63 -5.00 -10.09 -3.28
N GLU A 64 -5.05 -9.39 -4.41
CA GLU A 64 -5.42 -7.97 -4.49
C GLU A 64 -6.79 -7.69 -3.88
N GLU A 65 -7.81 -8.44 -4.28
CA GLU A 65 -9.19 -8.21 -3.84
C GLU A 65 -9.34 -8.44 -2.33
N GLN A 66 -8.73 -9.51 -1.80
CA GLN A 66 -8.75 -9.80 -0.37
C GLN A 66 -8.02 -8.71 0.43
N PHE A 67 -6.86 -8.26 -0.04
CA PHE A 67 -6.13 -7.18 0.61
C PHE A 67 -6.95 -5.89 0.63
N GLN A 68 -7.49 -5.47 -0.52
CA GLN A 68 -8.27 -4.25 -0.66
C GLN A 68 -9.56 -4.29 0.16
N ARG A 69 -10.30 -5.41 0.11
CA ARG A 69 -11.53 -5.62 0.88
C ARG A 69 -11.27 -5.55 2.39
N THR A 70 -10.22 -6.20 2.86
CA THR A 70 -9.90 -6.20 4.29
C THR A 70 -9.41 -4.82 4.72
N LEU A 71 -8.61 -4.11 3.90
CA LEU A 71 -8.17 -2.76 4.19
C LEU A 71 -9.36 -1.78 4.27
N HIS A 72 -10.35 -1.93 3.37
CA HIS A 72 -11.60 -1.18 3.44
C HIS A 72 -12.36 -1.45 4.73
N ARG A 73 -12.61 -2.73 5.04
CA ARG A 73 -13.34 -3.16 6.24
C ARG A 73 -12.71 -2.60 7.52
N ASP A 74 -11.39 -2.67 7.61
CA ASP A 74 -10.67 -2.36 8.85
C ASP A 74 -10.42 -0.86 9.03
N THR A 75 -10.27 -0.11 7.93
CA THR A 75 -9.80 1.29 7.99
C THR A 75 -10.74 2.28 7.31
N GLY A 76 -11.77 1.82 6.59
CA GLY A 76 -12.62 2.65 5.75
C GLY A 76 -11.90 3.25 4.53
N ALA A 77 -10.78 2.66 4.10
CA ALA A 77 -10.05 3.13 2.92
C ALA A 77 -10.94 3.12 1.67
N ASN A 78 -10.92 4.18 0.86
CA ASN A 78 -11.64 4.20 -0.41
C ASN A 78 -10.89 3.43 -1.51
N ALA A 79 -11.52 3.25 -2.68
CA ALA A 79 -10.94 2.48 -3.80
C ALA A 79 -9.56 2.98 -4.26
N LYS A 80 -9.32 4.30 -4.26
CA LYS A 80 -8.02 4.86 -4.61
C LYS A 80 -6.96 4.51 -3.56
N GLN A 81 -7.29 4.69 -2.28
CA GLN A 81 -6.39 4.37 -1.16
C GLN A 81 -6.03 2.88 -1.13
N GLN A 82 -7.02 2.02 -1.40
CA GLN A 82 -6.84 0.58 -1.51
C GLN A 82 -5.87 0.22 -2.63
N ARG A 83 -6.08 0.77 -3.84
CA ARG A 83 -5.18 0.56 -4.99
C ARG A 83 -3.77 1.07 -4.73
N ASP A 84 -3.63 2.27 -4.20
CA ASP A 84 -2.32 2.88 -3.93
C ASP A 84 -1.53 2.04 -2.90
N ALA A 85 -2.19 1.59 -1.83
CA ALA A 85 -1.58 0.73 -0.82
C ALA A 85 -1.21 -0.64 -1.37
N HIS A 86 -2.10 -1.25 -2.15
CA HIS A 86 -1.83 -2.55 -2.79
C HIS A 86 -0.64 -2.47 -3.74
N GLN A 87 -0.62 -1.48 -4.63
CA GLN A 87 0.46 -1.28 -5.59
C GLN A 87 1.80 -1.09 -4.89
N ALA A 88 1.83 -0.30 -3.81
CA ALA A 88 3.04 -0.07 -3.03
C ALA A 88 3.55 -1.33 -2.33
N MET A 89 2.64 -2.11 -1.74
CA MET A 89 3.00 -3.39 -1.10
C MET A 89 3.53 -4.39 -2.13
N LYS A 90 2.82 -4.54 -3.25
CA LYS A 90 3.20 -5.43 -4.35
C LYS A 90 4.60 -5.06 -4.87
N GLU A 91 4.79 -3.82 -5.27
CA GLU A 91 6.06 -3.35 -5.85
C GLU A 91 7.22 -3.45 -4.85
N TRP A 92 6.99 -3.09 -3.59
CA TRP A 92 8.02 -3.26 -2.57
C TRP A 92 8.38 -4.74 -2.38
N THR A 93 7.39 -5.63 -2.29
CA THR A 93 7.67 -7.07 -2.15
C THR A 93 8.33 -7.66 -3.38
N ASP A 94 7.93 -7.28 -4.59
CA ASP A 94 8.52 -7.76 -5.85
C ASP A 94 10.01 -7.39 -5.95
N ASN A 95 10.42 -6.27 -5.34
CA ASN A 95 11.80 -5.78 -5.36
C ASN A 95 12.68 -6.30 -4.20
N ASN A 96 12.09 -6.82 -3.12
CA ASN A 96 12.82 -7.09 -1.87
C ASN A 96 12.59 -8.48 -1.24
N ILE A 97 11.62 -9.27 -1.71
CA ILE A 97 11.31 -10.62 -1.21
C ILE A 97 11.25 -11.62 -2.36
#